data_AF-A0A822GZ80-F1
#
_entry.id   AF-A0A822GZ80-F1
#
_cell.length_a   1.000
_cell.length_b   1.000
_cell.length_c   1.000
_cell.angle_alpha   90.00
_cell.angle_beta   90.00
_cell.angle_gamma   90.00
#
_symmetry.space_group_name_H-M   'P 1'
#
loop_
_entity.id
_entity.type
_entity.pdbx_description
1 polymer ?
#
loop_
_entity_poly.entity_id
_entity_poly.type
_entity_poly.pdbx_seq_one_letter_code
_entity_poly.pdbx_strand_id
1 'polypeptide(L)'
;YDVGLILESSTWRASPDWMRKIGYSDQDVATMNRKAIELLCDIRKEYETENCPIVINASVGPRGDAYNPTTKMSIEEAQAYHATQIGIISQTNADMITAMTFNYPEEAIGELWQRVSIFGHNYD
;
A
#
# COMPACT_ATOMS: atom_id res chain seq x y z
N TYR A 1 -1.84 16.02 -25.20
CA TYR A 1 -3.01 15.34 -24.63
C TYR A 1 -3.12 15.83 -23.20
N ASP A 2 -4.28 16.37 -22.82
CA ASP A 2 -4.54 16.90 -21.47
C ASP A 2 -5.19 15.79 -20.64
N VAL A 3 -4.37 14.87 -20.14
CA VAL A 3 -4.82 13.70 -19.36
C VAL A 3 -3.95 13.55 -18.13
N GLY A 4 -4.55 13.17 -17.01
CA GLY A 4 -3.82 12.82 -15.79
C GLY A 4 -3.31 11.39 -15.81
N LEU A 5 -2.36 11.08 -14.91
CA LEU A 5 -1.80 9.75 -14.72
C LEU A 5 -1.99 9.29 -13.28
N ILE A 6 -2.17 7.98 -13.10
CA ILE A 6 -2.03 7.31 -11.80
C ILE A 6 -0.82 6.39 -11.91
N LEU A 7 0.19 6.63 -11.08
CA LEU A 7 1.38 5.78 -10.97
C LEU A 7 1.17 4.76 -9.85
N GLU A 8 1.24 3.48 -10.21
CA GLU A 8 1.13 2.37 -9.28
C GLU A 8 2.50 2.04 -8.68
N SER A 9 2.59 1.98 -7.35
CA SER A 9 3.82 1.57 -6.67
C SER A 9 4.04 0.07 -6.72
N SER A 10 5.32 -0.33 -6.68
CA SER A 10 5.73 -1.73 -6.53
C SER A 10 5.61 -2.24 -5.09
N THR A 11 4.56 -1.87 -4.35
CA THR A 11 4.41 -2.20 -2.92
C THR A 11 3.46 -3.36 -2.62
N TRP A 12 2.82 -3.97 -3.63
CA TRP A 12 1.82 -5.03 -3.42
C TRP A 12 2.32 -6.20 -2.54
N ARG A 13 3.60 -6.56 -2.65
CA ARG A 13 4.29 -7.59 -1.85
C ARG A 13 5.27 -7.03 -0.81
N ALA A 14 5.30 -5.71 -0.60
CA ALA A 14 6.18 -5.08 0.37
C ALA A 14 5.61 -5.17 1.81
N SER A 15 5.11 -6.34 2.19
CA SER A 15 4.58 -6.63 3.53
C SER A 15 5.48 -7.62 4.29
N PRO A 16 5.40 -7.69 5.64
CA PRO A 16 6.36 -8.43 6.45
C PRO A 16 6.53 -9.90 6.06
N ASP A 17 5.44 -10.62 5.79
CA ASP A 17 5.53 -12.06 5.47
C ASP A 17 6.18 -12.29 4.10
N TRP A 18 5.86 -11.46 3.11
CA TRP A 18 6.45 -11.56 1.78
C TRP A 18 7.93 -11.20 1.76
N MET A 19 8.33 -10.16 2.49
CA MET A 19 9.72 -9.75 2.59
C MET A 19 10.59 -10.76 3.34
N ARG A 20 10.08 -11.35 4.43
CA ARG A 20 10.78 -12.44 5.13
C ARG A 20 11.01 -13.65 4.25
N LYS A 21 10.06 -14.01 3.37
CA LYS A 21 10.21 -15.13 2.42
C LYS A 21 11.38 -14.96 1.45
N ILE A 22 11.77 -13.72 1.15
CA ILE A 22 12.89 -13.40 0.25
C ILE A 22 14.15 -12.93 1.00
N GLY A 23 14.21 -13.13 2.31
CA GLY A 23 15.42 -12.93 3.12
C GLY A 23 15.61 -11.53 3.69
N TYR A 24 14.59 -10.67 3.63
CA TYR A 24 14.63 -9.32 4.20
C TYR A 24 14.10 -9.30 5.64
N SER A 25 14.58 -8.32 6.42
CA SER A 25 14.17 -8.07 7.80
C SER A 25 12.90 -7.22 7.89
N ASP A 26 12.33 -7.12 9.10
CA ASP A 26 11.18 -6.24 9.34
C ASP A 26 11.55 -4.75 9.15
N GLN A 27 12.80 -4.35 9.41
CA GLN A 27 13.28 -2.99 9.15
C GLN A 27 13.33 -2.68 7.64
N ASP A 28 13.56 -3.69 6.80
CA ASP A 28 13.59 -3.50 5.36
C ASP A 28 12.20 -3.21 4.79
N VAL A 29 11.12 -3.63 5.47
CA VAL A 29 9.74 -3.33 5.06
C VAL A 29 9.52 -1.83 4.93
N ALA A 30 9.97 -1.07 5.93
CA ALA A 30 9.87 0.39 5.88
C ALA A 30 10.72 0.98 4.74
N THR A 31 11.94 0.45 4.58
CA THR A 31 12.86 0.94 3.54
C THR A 31 12.33 0.68 2.13
N MET A 32 11.77 -0.50 1.86
CA MET A 32 11.28 -0.86 0.53
C MET A 32 10.01 -0.11 0.15
N ASN A 33 9.06 0.04 1.08
CA ASN A 33 7.86 0.84 0.82
C ASN A 33 8.21 2.31 0.53
N ARG A 34 9.10 2.92 1.32
CA ARG A 34 9.54 4.31 1.10
C ARG A 34 10.23 4.47 -0.26
N LYS A 35 11.20 3.61 -0.58
CA LYS A 35 11.90 3.65 -1.88
C LYS A 35 10.95 3.48 -3.07
N ALA A 36 9.95 2.62 -2.95
CA ALA A 36 8.97 2.43 -4.01
C ALA A 36 8.13 3.69 -4.26
N ILE A 37 7.76 4.43 -3.21
CA ILE A 37 7.04 5.70 -3.35
C ILE A 37 7.97 6.83 -3.80
N GLU A 38 9.18 6.91 -3.26
CA GLU A 38 10.20 7.91 -3.64
C GLU A 38 10.51 7.83 -5.13
N LEU A 39 10.63 6.63 -5.69
CA LEU A 39 10.81 6.43 -7.14
C LEU A 39 9.69 7.07 -7.96
N LEU A 40 8.43 6.93 -7.52
CA LEU A 40 7.31 7.55 -8.22
C LEU A 40 7.25 9.06 -8.00
N CYS A 41 7.71 9.54 -6.85
CA CYS A 41 7.85 10.98 -6.58
C CYS A 41 8.86 11.62 -7.53
N ASP A 42 9.98 10.94 -7.81
CA ASP A 42 10.97 11.41 -8.78
C ASP A 42 10.37 11.52 -10.19
N ILE A 43 9.56 10.54 -10.60
CA ILE A 43 8.82 10.59 -11.87
C ILE A 43 7.81 11.74 -11.87
N ARG A 44 7.00 11.89 -10.81
CA ARG A 44 6.05 13.02 -10.69
C ARG A 44 6.78 14.35 -10.84
N LYS A 45 7.89 14.52 -10.12
CA LYS A 45 8.66 15.77 -10.11
C LYS A 45 9.18 16.14 -11.51
N GLU A 46 9.50 15.16 -12.34
CA GLU A 46 10.04 15.40 -13.68
C GLU A 46 8.93 15.64 -14.72
N TYR A 47 7.77 14.98 -14.59
CA TYR A 47 6.76 14.92 -15.65
C TYR A 47 5.42 15.60 -15.33
N GLU A 48 5.15 15.94 -14.07
CA GLU A 48 3.89 16.60 -13.69
C GLU A 48 3.82 18.03 -14.24
N THR A 49 2.67 18.36 -14.82
CA THR A 49 2.34 19.71 -15.31
C THR A 49 0.88 20.01 -14.98
N GLU A 50 0.45 21.27 -15.12
CA GLU A 50 -0.96 21.65 -14.89
C GLU A 50 -1.95 20.83 -15.73
N ASN A 51 -1.57 20.42 -16.95
CA ASN A 51 -2.41 19.64 -17.86
C ASN A 51 -2.20 18.12 -17.75
N CYS A 52 -1.25 17.68 -16.93
CA CYS A 52 -0.93 16.27 -16.69
C CYS A 52 -0.65 16.06 -15.18
N PRO A 53 -1.69 16.17 -14.33
CA PRO A 53 -1.55 15.88 -12.90
C PRO A 53 -1.24 14.40 -12.69
N ILE A 54 -0.40 14.09 -11.71
CA ILE A 54 0.08 12.72 -11.46
C ILE A 54 -0.25 12.31 -10.03
N VAL A 55 -1.12 11.31 -9.87
CA VAL A 55 -1.43 10.69 -8.57
C VAL A 55 -0.52 9.48 -8.34
N ILE A 56 -0.04 9.29 -7.12
CA ILE A 56 0.78 8.16 -6.68
C ILE A 56 -0.11 7.27 -5.83
N ASN A 57 -0.38 6.09 -6.35
CA ASN A 57 -1.12 5.05 -5.65
C ASN A 57 -0.16 4.05 -5.01
N ALA A 58 -0.32 3.86 -3.71
CA ALA A 58 0.36 2.79 -2.99
C ALA A 58 -0.45 1.49 -3.05
N SER A 59 0.17 0.45 -3.59
CA SER A 59 -0.43 -0.87 -3.75
C SER A 59 -0.30 -1.71 -2.47
N VAL A 60 -1.41 -2.25 -1.95
CA VAL A 60 -1.40 -3.20 -0.84
C VAL A 60 -2.07 -4.50 -1.27
N GLY A 61 -1.38 -5.62 -1.06
CA GLY A 61 -1.87 -6.95 -1.39
C GLY A 61 -2.21 -7.80 -0.16
N PRO A 62 -2.87 -8.95 -0.34
CA PRO A 62 -3.11 -9.91 0.72
C PRO A 62 -1.81 -10.42 1.34
N ARG A 63 -1.89 -10.83 2.61
CA ARG A 63 -0.82 -11.49 3.36
C ARG A 63 -0.32 -12.76 2.66
N GLY A 64 -1.26 -13.52 2.09
CA GLY A 64 -1.03 -14.80 1.44
C GLY A 64 -0.96 -14.70 -0.09
N ASP A 65 -1.02 -15.85 -0.76
CA ASP A 65 -1.26 -15.90 -2.20
C ASP A 65 -2.74 -15.52 -2.48
N ALA A 66 -2.94 -14.58 -3.41
CA ALA A 66 -4.26 -14.13 -3.83
C ALA A 66 -5.17 -15.26 -4.36
N TYR A 67 -4.61 -16.38 -4.83
CA TYR A 67 -5.37 -17.47 -5.45
C TYR A 67 -5.47 -18.75 -4.62
N ASN A 68 -4.75 -18.81 -3.48
CA ASN A 68 -4.80 -19.98 -2.59
C ASN A 68 -4.66 -19.56 -1.12
N PRO A 69 -5.75 -19.13 -0.46
CA PRO A 69 -5.72 -18.78 0.95
C PRO A 69 -5.66 -20.07 1.79
N THR A 70 -4.46 -20.58 2.01
CA THR A 70 -4.21 -21.74 2.89
C THR A 70 -4.45 -21.40 4.37
N THR A 71 -4.36 -20.12 4.72
CA THR A 71 -4.63 -19.58 6.06
C THR A 71 -5.48 -18.32 5.91
N LYS A 72 -6.55 -18.22 6.71
CA LYS A 72 -7.40 -17.02 6.79
C LYS A 72 -7.17 -16.32 8.12
N MET A 73 -7.22 -14.99 8.09
CA MET A 73 -7.19 -14.14 9.28
C MET A 73 -8.60 -13.76 9.72
N SER A 74 -8.79 -13.50 11.01
CA SER A 74 -9.92 -12.69 11.47
C SER A 74 -9.79 -11.24 10.98
N ILE A 75 -10.85 -10.44 11.13
CA ILE A 75 -10.82 -9.02 10.80
C ILE A 75 -9.73 -8.30 11.63
N GLU A 76 -9.64 -8.60 12.92
CA GLU A 76 -8.68 -8.01 13.86
C GLU A 76 -7.24 -8.41 13.53
N GLU A 77 -7.03 -9.67 13.15
CA GLU A 77 -5.71 -10.16 12.72
C GLU A 77 -5.28 -9.50 11.41
N ALA A 78 -6.19 -9.36 10.44
CA ALA A 78 -5.93 -8.67 9.19
C ALA A 78 -5.66 -7.18 9.41
N GLN A 79 -6.45 -6.54 10.28
CA GLN A 79 -6.26 -5.17 10.70
C GLN A 79 -4.86 -4.98 11.31
N ALA A 80 -4.45 -5.83 12.25
CA ALA A 80 -3.13 -5.75 12.88
C ALA A 80 -1.99 -6.00 11.87
N TYR A 81 -2.16 -6.97 10.96
CA TYR A 81 -1.17 -7.30 9.94
C TYR A 81 -0.92 -6.14 8.97
N HIS A 82 -2.00 -5.61 8.38
CA HIS A 82 -1.92 -4.55 7.36
C HIS A 82 -1.53 -3.18 7.95
N ALA A 83 -1.72 -2.97 9.26
CA ALA A 83 -1.33 -1.74 9.97
C ALA A 83 0.13 -1.34 9.73
N THR A 84 1.02 -2.33 9.65
CA THR A 84 2.46 -2.07 9.51
C THR A 84 2.76 -1.38 8.18
N GLN A 85 2.33 -1.99 7.07
CA GLN A 85 2.58 -1.44 5.75
C GLN A 85 1.83 -0.12 5.51
N ILE A 86 0.56 -0.06 5.90
CA ILE A 86 -0.26 1.15 5.74
C ILE A 86 0.30 2.31 6.57
N GLY A 87 0.71 2.05 7.82
CA GLY A 87 1.32 3.08 8.67
C GLY A 87 2.69 3.56 8.18
N ILE A 88 3.43 2.72 7.43
CA ILE A 88 4.65 3.17 6.73
C ILE A 88 4.27 4.05 5.54
N ILE A 89 3.32 3.60 4.71
CA ILE A 89 2.87 4.32 3.52
C ILE A 89 2.30 5.70 3.89
N SER A 90 1.58 5.82 5.01
CA SER A 90 1.03 7.10 5.47
C SER A 90 2.09 8.13 5.88
N GLN A 91 3.35 7.71 6.02
CA GLN A 91 4.50 8.59 6.25
C GLN A 91 5.24 8.93 4.94
N THR A 92 4.66 8.59 3.79
CA THR A 92 5.22 8.89 2.46
C THR A 92 4.35 9.90 1.71
N ASN A 93 4.76 10.28 0.49
CA ASN A 93 3.99 11.16 -0.38
C ASN A 93 2.98 10.42 -1.28
N ALA A 94 2.57 9.20 -0.92
CA ALA A 94 1.48 8.52 -1.61
C ALA A 94 0.16 9.29 -1.36
N ASP A 95 -0.59 9.61 -2.41
CA ASP A 95 -1.86 10.34 -2.25
C ASP A 95 -3.03 9.38 -2.01
N MET A 96 -2.88 8.12 -2.41
CA MET A 96 -3.89 7.09 -2.19
C MET A 96 -3.28 5.72 -1.93
N ILE A 97 -4.10 4.84 -1.35
CA ILE A 97 -3.81 3.42 -1.14
C ILE A 97 -4.90 2.62 -1.83
N THR A 98 -4.51 1.60 -2.59
CA THR A 98 -5.43 0.63 -3.17
C THR A 98 -5.13 -0.76 -2.64
N ALA A 99 -6.12 -1.32 -1.95
CA ALA A 99 -6.15 -2.73 -1.56
C ALA A 99 -6.56 -3.57 -2.78
N MET A 100 -5.65 -4.41 -3.27
CA MET A 100 -5.87 -5.23 -4.46
C MET A 100 -5.82 -6.71 -4.14
N THR A 101 -6.62 -7.47 -4.90
CA THR A 101 -6.58 -8.94 -4.96
C THR A 101 -6.78 -9.67 -3.63
N PHE A 102 -7.56 -9.07 -2.72
CA PHE A 102 -8.06 -9.73 -1.52
C PHE A 102 -9.12 -10.77 -1.89
N ASN A 103 -8.99 -11.98 -1.33
CA ASN A 103 -9.76 -13.15 -1.75
C ASN A 103 -10.74 -13.68 -0.69
N TYR A 104 -10.83 -13.05 0.48
CA TYR A 104 -11.91 -13.28 1.44
C TYR A 104 -12.25 -11.98 2.20
N PRO A 105 -13.52 -11.81 2.63
CA PRO A 105 -14.02 -10.54 3.18
C PRO A 105 -13.29 -10.07 4.43
N GLU A 106 -12.94 -10.99 5.35
CA GLU A 106 -12.37 -10.64 6.64
C GLU A 106 -11.05 -9.88 6.49
N GLU A 107 -10.21 -10.28 5.53
CA GLU A 107 -8.95 -9.60 5.26
C GLU A 107 -9.16 -8.22 4.61
N ALA A 108 -10.11 -8.13 3.67
CA ALA A 108 -10.45 -6.87 3.02
C ALA A 108 -11.03 -5.85 4.02
N ILE A 109 -11.86 -6.30 4.97
CA ILE A 109 -12.42 -5.45 6.02
C ILE A 109 -11.32 -4.97 6.97
N GLY A 110 -10.44 -5.87 7.42
CA GLY A 110 -9.34 -5.53 8.32
C GLY A 110 -8.39 -4.50 7.72
N GLU A 111 -8.05 -4.62 6.43
CA GLU A 111 -7.29 -3.61 5.69
C GLU A 111 -8.01 -2.26 5.66
N LEU A 112 -9.29 -2.24 5.27
CA LEU A 112 -10.07 -1.01 5.10
C LEU A 112 -10.16 -0.21 6.41
N TRP A 113 -10.35 -0.90 7.54
CA TRP A 113 -10.44 -0.27 8.85
C TRP A 113 -9.14 0.44 9.26
N GLN A 114 -7.98 -0.09 8.86
CA GLN A 114 -6.71 0.61 9.07
C GLN A 114 -6.65 1.91 8.28
N ARG A 115 -7.06 1.88 7.02
CA ARG A 115 -7.03 3.06 6.15
C ARG A 115 -7.87 4.21 6.72
N VAL A 116 -9.08 3.93 7.20
CA VAL A 116 -9.96 4.95 7.82
C VAL A 116 -9.33 5.55 9.06
N SER A 117 -8.65 4.76 9.88
CA SER A 117 -8.02 5.23 11.12
C SER A 117 -6.84 6.18 10.87
N ILE A 118 -6.15 6.04 9.74
CA ILE A 118 -4.93 6.78 9.44
C ILE A 118 -5.20 8.03 8.57
N PHE A 119 -6.12 7.94 7.60
CA PHE A 119 -6.44 9.04 6.68
C PHE A 119 -7.74 9.78 7.03
N GLY A 120 -8.51 9.30 8.01
CA GLY A 120 -9.84 9.85 8.37
C GLY A 120 -9.83 11.09 9.26
N HIS A 121 -8.67 11.61 9.69
CA HIS A 121 -8.59 12.75 10.61
C HIS A 121 -8.54 14.14 9.95
N ASN A 122 -8.77 14.27 8.65
CA ASN A 122 -8.70 15.55 7.92
C ASN A 122 -10.02 15.99 7.27
N TYR A 123 -11.16 15.69 7.89
CA TYR A 123 -12.45 16.27 7.51
C TYR A 123 -13.14 16.87 8.75
N ASP A 124 -12.57 17.94 9.29
CA ASP A 124 -13.25 18.92 10.15
C ASP A 124 -12.95 20.34 9.62
#